data_AF-A0A9K3I2R4-F1
#
_entry.id   AF-A0A9K3I2R4-F1
#
_cell.length_a   1.000
_cell.length_b   1.000
_cell.length_c   1.000
_cell.angle_alpha   90.00
_cell.angle_beta   90.00
_cell.angle_gamma   90.00
#
_symmetry.space_group_name_H-M   'P 1'
#
loop_
_entity.id
_entity.type
_entity.pdbx_description
1 polymer ?
#
loop_
_entity_poly.entity_id
_entity_poly.type
_entity_poly.pdbx_seq_one_letter_code
_entity_poly.pdbx_strand_id
1 'polypeptide(L)'
;MRFLGELYNYEHVDSSVVLDTLYLILIFGHGTEEQDVLDPPEDCFRIRMIITLLETCGHYFGRGSSKRKLDRFLIHFQRYILR
;
A
#
# COMPACT_ATOMS: atom_id res chain seq x y z
N MET A 1 -9.32 -0.81 -3.77
CA MET A 1 -8.69 0.31 -3.04
C MET A 1 -9.03 1.71 -3.55
N ARG A 2 -9.59 1.87 -4.76
CA ARG A 2 -9.96 3.18 -5.32
C ARG A 2 -10.80 4.04 -4.37
N PHE A 3 -11.83 3.47 -3.76
CA PHE A 3 -12.70 4.22 -2.83
C PHE A 3 -11.92 4.89 -1.69
N LEU A 4 -10.95 4.20 -1.07
CA LEU A 4 -10.11 4.80 -0.04
C LEU A 4 -9.25 5.95 -0.58
N GLY A 5 -8.70 5.80 -1.79
CA GLY A 5 -7.94 6.86 -2.45
C GLY A 5 -8.81 8.08 -2.75
N GLU A 6 -10.06 7.88 -3.20
CA GLU A 6 -11.00 8.99 -3.41
C GLU A 6 -11.35 9.68 -2.08
N LEU A 7 -11.58 8.93 -0.99
CA LEU A 7 -11.80 9.54 0.34
C LEU A 7 -10.65 10.47 0.76
N TYR A 8 -9.41 10.11 0.44
CA TYR A 8 -8.27 11.00 0.68
C TYR A 8 -8.28 12.21 -0.27
N ASN A 9 -8.55 12.01 -1.56
CA ASN A 9 -8.60 13.09 -2.56
C ASN A 9 -9.66 14.15 -2.23
N TYR A 10 -10.78 13.73 -1.62
CA TYR A 10 -11.84 14.62 -1.14
C TYR A 10 -11.67 15.02 0.34
N GLU A 11 -10.49 14.85 0.93
CA GLU A 11 -10.14 15.30 2.29
C GLU A 11 -11.00 14.70 3.42
N HIS A 12 -11.62 13.53 3.19
CA HIS A 12 -12.39 12.82 4.23
C HIS A 12 -11.50 11.98 5.15
N VAL A 13 -10.26 11.68 4.74
CA VAL A 13 -9.27 10.95 5.55
C VAL A 13 -7.87 11.55 5.40
N ASP A 14 -7.06 11.39 6.44
CA ASP A 14 -5.68 11.87 6.46
C ASP A 14 -4.73 11.00 5.64
N SER A 15 -3.59 11.60 5.23
CA SER A 15 -2.50 10.90 4.56
C SER A 15 -1.93 9.70 5.34
N SER A 16 -2.03 9.72 6.68
CA SER A 16 -1.64 8.59 7.53
C SER A 16 -2.47 7.35 7.23
N VAL A 17 -3.78 7.48 7.06
CA VAL A 17 -4.68 6.35 6.78
C VAL A 17 -4.28 5.63 5.50
N VAL A 18 -3.95 6.38 4.44
CA VAL A 18 -3.48 5.82 3.17
C VAL A 18 -2.16 5.07 3.36
N LEU A 19 -1.19 5.70 4.02
CA LEU A 19 0.15 5.11 4.23
C LEU A 19 0.10 3.87 5.14
N ASP A 20 -0.66 3.92 6.22
CA ASP A 20 -0.84 2.81 7.14
C ASP A 20 -1.56 1.65 6.44
N THR A 21 -2.53 1.94 5.56
CA THR A 21 -3.21 0.93 4.75
C THR A 21 -2.27 0.28 3.73
N LEU A 22 -1.39 1.06 3.08
CA LEU A 22 -0.36 0.51 2.20
C LEU A 22 0.53 -0.50 2.93
N TYR A 23 1.00 -0.16 4.14
CA TYR A 23 1.77 -1.08 4.98
C TYR A 23 0.94 -2.29 5.41
N LEU A 24 -0.30 -2.10 5.83
CA LEU A 24 -1.20 -3.18 6.24
C LEU A 24 -1.37 -4.21 5.12
N ILE A 25 -1.68 -3.75 3.90
CA ILE A 25 -1.81 -4.64 2.73
C ILE A 25 -0.51 -5.42 2.51
N LEU A 26 0.64 -4.77 2.66
CA LEU A 26 1.93 -5.40 2.41
C LEU A 26 2.28 -6.46 3.46
N ILE A 27 1.97 -6.23 4.75
CA ILE A 27 2.46 -7.07 5.85
C ILE A 27 1.43 -8.07 6.39
N PHE A 28 0.14 -7.90 6.08
CA PHE A 28 -0.93 -8.69 6.68
C PHE A 28 -0.72 -10.20 6.47
N GLY A 29 -0.68 -11.00 7.53
CA GLY A 29 -0.47 -12.45 7.42
C GLY A 29 0.97 -12.89 7.10
N HIS A 30 1.95 -11.99 6.99
CA HIS A 30 3.35 -12.41 6.87
C HIS A 30 3.88 -13.02 8.17
N GLY A 31 4.60 -14.13 8.05
CA GLY A 31 5.17 -14.86 9.18
C GLY A 31 4.16 -15.64 10.03
N THR A 32 2.90 -15.76 9.58
CA THR A 32 1.89 -16.60 10.22
C THR A 32 1.74 -17.94 9.49
N GLU A 33 1.07 -18.91 10.11
CA GLU A 33 0.75 -20.21 9.49
C GLU A 33 -0.15 -20.06 8.24
N GLU A 34 -0.85 -18.93 8.10
CA GLU A 34 -1.77 -18.63 7.01
C GLU A 34 -1.09 -17.91 5.83
N GLN A 35 0.20 -17.60 5.91
CA GLN A 35 0.89 -16.76 4.91
C GLN A 35 0.69 -17.28 3.48
N ASP A 36 0.92 -18.56 3.25
CA ASP A 36 0.86 -19.14 1.91
C ASP A 36 -0.59 -19.28 1.39
N VAL A 37 -1.57 -19.23 2.29
CA VAL A 37 -3.01 -19.18 1.96
C VAL A 37 -3.44 -17.75 1.62
N LEU A 38 -2.95 -16.76 2.37
CA LEU A 38 -3.29 -15.35 2.24
C LEU A 38 -2.47 -14.61 1.17
N ASP A 39 -1.34 -15.17 0.76
CA ASP A 39 -0.45 -14.62 -0.26
C ASP A 39 0.27 -15.72 -1.06
N PRO A 40 -0.48 -16.51 -1.86
CA PRO A 40 0.12 -17.53 -2.71
C PRO A 40 1.12 -16.90 -3.72
N PRO A 41 2.22 -17.58 -4.09
CA PRO A 41 3.26 -17.01 -4.97
C PRO A 41 2.77 -16.56 -6.35
N GLU A 42 1.68 -17.16 -6.85
CA GLU A 42 1.10 -16.83 -8.15
C GLU A 42 0.06 -15.68 -8.08
N ASP A 43 -0.34 -15.27 -6.88
CA ASP A 43 -1.35 -14.25 -6.70
C ASP A 43 -0.73 -12.84 -6.63
N CYS A 44 -1.22 -11.96 -7.50
CA CYS A 44 -0.84 -10.55 -7.54
C CYS A 44 -1.85 -9.64 -6.82
N PHE A 45 -2.75 -10.18 -6.00
CA PHE A 45 -3.84 -9.42 -5.39
C PHE A 45 -3.35 -8.25 -4.54
N ARG A 46 -2.34 -8.45 -3.68
CA ARG A 46 -1.74 -7.37 -2.87
C ARG A 46 -1.12 -6.28 -3.71
N ILE A 47 -0.35 -6.68 -4.73
CA ILE A 47 0.26 -5.77 -5.71
C ILE A 47 -0.81 -4.91 -6.37
N ARG A 48 -1.88 -5.53 -6.86
CA ARG A 48 -3.01 -4.83 -7.49
C ARG A 48 -3.69 -3.86 -6.54
N MET A 49 -3.89 -4.23 -5.27
CA MET A 49 -4.47 -3.33 -4.27
C MET A 49 -3.60 -2.11 -4.01
N ILE A 50 -2.29 -2.30 -3.83
CA ILE A 50 -1.30 -1.23 -3.62
C ILE A 50 -1.27 -0.30 -4.84
N ILE A 51 -1.13 -0.86 -6.05
CA ILE A 51 -1.09 -0.09 -7.30
C ILE A 51 -2.39 0.71 -7.46
N THR A 52 -3.55 0.09 -7.27
CA THR A 52 -4.84 0.79 -7.39
C THR A 52 -4.93 1.99 -6.44
N LEU A 53 -4.42 1.86 -5.22
CA LEU A 53 -4.42 2.96 -4.25
C LEU A 53 -3.47 4.09 -4.69
N LEU A 54 -2.24 3.74 -5.09
CA LEU A 54 -1.24 4.69 -5.56
C LEU A 54 -1.63 5.38 -6.88
N GLU A 55 -2.29 4.69 -7.80
CA GLU A 55 -2.85 5.29 -9.01
C GLU A 55 -3.92 6.33 -8.67
N THR A 56 -4.73 6.07 -7.64
CA THR A 56 -5.84 6.97 -7.26
C THR A 56 -5.37 8.23 -6.56
N CYS A 57 -4.43 8.11 -5.60
CA CYS A 57 -4.03 9.24 -4.74
C CYS A 57 -2.52 9.43 -4.57
N GLY A 58 -1.67 8.57 -5.15
CA GLY A 58 -0.23 8.58 -4.93
C GLY A 58 0.48 9.86 -5.37
N HIS A 59 -0.05 10.56 -6.38
CA HIS A 59 0.54 11.80 -6.90
C HIS A 59 0.52 12.97 -5.90
N TYR A 60 -0.32 12.92 -4.86
CA TYR A 60 -0.33 13.91 -3.78
C TYR A 60 0.82 13.74 -2.78
N PHE A 61 1.48 12.57 -2.75
CA PHE A 61 2.59 12.27 -1.82
C PHE A 61 3.95 12.75 -2.35
N GLY A 62 3.98 13.89 -3.04
CA GLY A 62 5.17 14.41 -3.73
C GLY A 62 6.09 15.30 -2.88
N ARG A 63 5.70 15.69 -1.66
CA ARG A 63 6.45 16.66 -0.84
C ARG A 63 6.43 16.31 0.66
N GLY A 64 7.32 16.94 1.42
CA GLY A 64 7.29 16.91 2.89
C GLY A 64 7.50 15.54 3.52
N SER A 65 6.90 15.34 4.70
CA SER A 65 6.99 14.11 5.49
C SER A 65 6.29 12.93 4.82
N SER A 66 5.19 13.17 4.11
CA SER A 66 4.42 12.14 3.41
C SER A 66 5.21 11.53 2.25
N LYS A 67 5.97 12.32 1.50
CA LYS A 67 6.93 11.81 0.49
C LYS A 67 7.95 10.86 1.11
N ARG A 68 8.59 11.25 2.21
CA ARG A 68 9.61 10.40 2.86
C ARG A 68 9.03 9.07 3.33
N LYS A 69 7.79 9.07 3.83
CA LYS A 69 7.08 7.85 4.22
C LYS A 69 6.76 6.97 3.01
N LEU A 70 6.28 7.57 1.92
CA LEU A 70 6.02 6.83 0.68
C LEU A 70 7.31 6.25 0.09
N ASP A 71 8.39 7.02 0.01
CA ASP A 71 9.69 6.56 -0.49
C ASP A 71 10.20 5.35 0.33
N ARG A 72 10.00 5.37 1.66
CA ARG A 72 10.32 4.23 2.53
C ARG A 72 9.42 3.02 2.25
N PHE A 73 8.11 3.23 2.11
CA PHE A 73 7.17 2.17 1.75
C PHE A 73 7.56 1.49 0.43
N LEU A 74 7.93 2.26 -0.59
CA LEU A 74 8.31 1.73 -1.91
C LEU A 74 9.51 0.78 -1.85
N ILE A 75 10.46 0.99 -0.94
CA ILE A 75 11.57 0.04 -0.72
C ILE A 75 11.04 -1.31 -0.22
N HIS A 76 10.09 -1.30 0.73
CA HIS A 76 9.47 -2.53 1.21
C HIS A 76 8.63 -3.21 0.14
N PHE A 77 7.88 -2.42 -0.64
CA PHE A 77 7.07 -2.92 -1.73
C PHE A 77 7.92 -3.55 -2.85
N GLN A 78 9.05 -2.93 -3.21
CA GLN A 78 9.99 -3.49 -4.16
C GLN A 78 10.56 -4.83 -3.68
N ARG A 79 10.96 -4.93 -2.39
CA ARG A 79 11.43 -6.19 -1.82
C ARG A 79 10.37 -7.28 -1.86
N TYR A 80 9.10 -6.92 -1.66
CA TYR A 80 7.98 -7.84 -1.74
C TYR A 80 7.76 -8.35 -3.18
N ILE A 81 7.82 -7.47 -4.19
CA ILE A 81 7.67 -7.86 -5.61
C ILE A 81 8.81 -8.78 -6.08
N LEU A 82 10.02 -8.59 -5.55
CA LEU A 82 11.22 -9.35 -5.94
C LEU A 82 11.47 -10.61 -5.10
N ARG A 83 10.56 -10.95 -4.17
CA ARG A 83 10.57 -12.23 -3.44
C ARG A 83 10.26 -13.36 -4.41
#